data_AF-A0ABD1S7I6-F1
#
_entry.id   AF-A0ABD1S7I6-F1
#
_cell.length_a   1.000
_cell.length_b   1.000
_cell.length_c   1.000
_cell.angle_alpha   90.00
_cell.angle_beta   90.00
_cell.angle_gamma   90.00
#
_symmetry.space_group_name_H-M   'P 1'
#
loop_
_entity.id
_entity.type
_entity.pdbx_description
1 polymer ?
#
loop_
_entity_poly.entity_id
_entity_poly.type
_entity_poly.pdbx_seq_one_letter_code
_entity_poly.pdbx_strand_id
1 'polypeptide(L)'
;MSIFSDMEKAGFLPTPSTYSSLLEMHAASGQVDAAMKLYNSMMNAGLRPGLSTYSALLSLLAKKKLVDVAAKILLEMKTMGYSIEVNASDILMIYIKDGSVDLALRWLRFMGSSGIRTNNFIIRQLFESCMKNGLYDSAKPLLETYVNSAAKVDLILYTSILAYLVRCQEEHTERHLMSILSTTKHNAHAFMCGLFTGPEQRKQPVLSFVREFFQGIDYELEEGAARYFVNVLLNYLVLMGQINRARCVWKVAYENKLFPKAIVFDQHIAWSLDVRNLSVGAALIAVVHTLHRFRKRMLYYGVVPRRIKLVTGPNLKIVIAQILSSVESPFEVSKVVLRAPGDTVLEWFKKPIVQQFLLNEIPFKIRYFDA
;
A
#
# COMPACT_ATOMS: atom_id res chain seq x y z
N MET A 1 4.29 43.93 -10.48
CA MET A 1 5.65 44.51 -10.58
C MET A 1 5.63 46.03 -10.51
N SER A 2 4.97 46.64 -9.50
CA SER A 2 5.05 48.10 -9.30
C SER A 2 6.18 48.44 -8.32
N ILE A 3 6.14 47.89 -7.09
CA ILE A 3 7.03 48.30 -5.99
C ILE A 3 8.53 48.14 -6.29
N PHE A 4 8.96 47.04 -6.94
CA PHE A 4 10.38 46.83 -7.26
C PHE A 4 10.90 47.83 -8.30
N SER A 5 10.12 48.07 -9.37
CA SER A 5 10.47 49.07 -10.38
C SER A 5 10.41 50.49 -9.82
N ASP A 6 9.46 50.76 -8.93
CA ASP A 6 9.33 52.06 -8.27
C ASP A 6 10.49 52.31 -7.31
N MET A 7 10.99 51.28 -6.61
CA MET A 7 12.19 51.34 -5.76
C MET A 7 13.43 51.70 -6.58
N GLU A 8 13.65 51.05 -7.72
CA GLU A 8 14.76 51.35 -8.64
C GLU A 8 14.65 52.78 -9.19
N LYS A 9 13.45 53.19 -9.64
CA LYS A 9 13.20 54.56 -10.14
C LYS A 9 13.39 55.63 -9.08
N ALA A 10 13.13 55.31 -7.81
CA ALA A 10 13.37 56.20 -6.68
C ALA A 10 14.84 56.24 -6.23
N GLY A 11 15.75 55.51 -6.92
CA GLY A 11 17.19 55.54 -6.66
C GLY A 11 17.64 54.60 -5.53
N PHE A 12 16.75 53.75 -5.00
CA PHE A 12 17.13 52.75 -4.01
C PHE A 12 17.71 51.52 -4.71
N LEU A 13 18.94 51.17 -4.37
CA LEU A 13 19.62 49.98 -4.91
C LEU A 13 19.11 48.72 -4.21
N PRO A 14 18.52 47.75 -4.95
CA PRO A 14 18.09 46.48 -4.36
C PRO A 14 19.26 45.71 -3.73
N THR A 15 19.05 45.22 -2.52
CA THR A 15 20.04 44.40 -1.81
C THR A 15 19.81 42.91 -2.09
N PRO A 16 20.77 42.03 -1.75
CA PRO A 16 20.54 40.58 -1.82
C PRO A 16 19.30 40.12 -1.04
N SER A 17 18.98 40.77 0.10
CA SER A 17 17.78 40.45 0.87
C SER A 17 16.49 40.90 0.16
N THR A 18 16.48 42.07 -0.48
CA THR A 18 15.35 42.52 -1.32
C THR A 18 15.06 41.50 -2.43
N TYR A 19 16.10 41.08 -3.16
CA TYR A 19 15.95 40.06 -4.21
C TYR A 19 15.44 38.73 -3.66
N SER A 20 16.03 38.22 -2.57
CA SER A 20 15.61 36.94 -1.98
C SER A 20 14.15 36.97 -1.54
N SER A 21 13.70 38.01 -0.83
CA SER A 21 12.32 38.11 -0.36
C SER A 21 11.30 38.20 -1.49
N LEU A 22 11.60 38.98 -2.54
CA LEU A 22 10.70 39.07 -3.69
C LEU A 22 10.66 37.76 -4.48
N LEU A 23 11.81 37.11 -4.64
CA LEU A 23 11.89 35.82 -5.30
C LEU A 23 11.13 34.75 -4.53
N GLU A 24 11.28 34.69 -3.20
CA GLU A 24 10.53 33.78 -2.33
C GLU A 24 9.01 34.01 -2.43
N MET A 25 8.57 35.26 -2.46
CA MET A 25 7.16 35.61 -2.67
C MET A 25 6.63 35.12 -4.03
N HIS A 26 7.38 35.36 -5.11
CA HIS A 26 7.00 34.88 -6.44
C HIS A 26 7.03 33.35 -6.54
N ALA A 27 8.00 32.71 -5.89
CA ALA A 27 8.11 31.25 -5.78
C ALA A 27 6.93 30.64 -5.01
N ALA A 28 6.54 31.24 -3.88
CA ALA A 28 5.36 30.84 -3.11
C ALA A 28 4.07 30.99 -3.92
N SER A 29 4.01 32.02 -4.78
CA SER A 29 2.89 32.27 -5.70
C SER A 29 2.92 31.41 -6.97
N GLY A 30 3.95 30.57 -7.16
CA GLY A 30 4.07 29.72 -8.33
C GLY A 30 4.41 30.46 -9.63
N GLN A 31 4.93 31.69 -9.56
CA GLN A 31 5.20 32.55 -10.72
C GLN A 31 6.63 32.36 -11.22
N VAL A 32 6.84 31.36 -12.10
CA VAL A 32 8.18 30.97 -12.60
C VAL A 32 8.88 32.11 -13.33
N ASP A 33 8.20 32.74 -14.29
CA ASP A 33 8.81 33.79 -15.11
C ASP A 33 9.25 34.99 -14.28
N ALA A 34 8.44 35.39 -13.30
CA ALA A 34 8.76 36.51 -12.41
C ALA A 34 9.95 36.18 -11.50
N ALA A 35 9.97 34.98 -10.90
CA ALA A 35 11.08 34.53 -10.07
C ALA A 35 12.39 34.43 -10.86
N MET A 36 12.36 33.86 -12.08
CA MET A 36 13.54 33.75 -12.94
C MET A 36 14.03 35.12 -13.45
N LYS A 37 13.11 36.07 -13.73
CA LYS A 37 13.49 37.44 -14.06
C LYS A 37 14.24 38.12 -12.92
N LEU A 38 13.75 38.00 -11.68
CA LEU A 38 14.43 38.53 -10.49
C LEU A 38 15.78 37.86 -10.26
N TYR A 39 15.87 36.54 -10.43
CA TYR A 39 17.13 35.81 -10.34
C TYR A 39 18.17 36.31 -11.35
N ASN A 40 17.79 36.44 -12.62
CA ASN A 40 18.69 36.93 -13.65
C ASN A 40 19.09 38.39 -13.40
N SER A 41 18.17 39.23 -12.92
CA SER A 41 18.46 40.62 -12.53
C SER A 41 19.47 40.70 -11.39
N MET A 42 19.32 39.83 -10.37
CA MET A 42 20.27 39.71 -9.26
C MET A 42 21.68 39.36 -9.78
N MET A 43 21.78 38.36 -10.66
CA MET A 43 23.05 37.95 -11.27
C MET A 43 23.68 39.06 -12.13
N ASN A 44 22.87 39.76 -12.94
CA ASN A 44 23.33 40.88 -13.78
C ASN A 44 23.80 42.08 -12.95
N ALA A 45 23.26 42.27 -11.76
CA ALA A 45 23.71 43.27 -10.80
C ALA A 45 25.02 42.87 -10.07
N GLY A 46 25.62 41.72 -10.42
CA GLY A 46 26.82 41.20 -9.76
C GLY A 46 26.58 40.67 -8.35
N LEU A 47 25.31 40.47 -7.95
CA LEU A 47 24.95 39.96 -6.64
C LEU A 47 24.91 38.43 -6.64
N ARG A 48 25.53 37.84 -5.63
CA ARG A 48 25.58 36.38 -5.48
C ARG A 48 24.30 35.84 -4.81
N PRO A 49 23.58 34.88 -5.43
CA PRO A 49 22.41 34.25 -4.82
C PRO A 49 22.75 33.54 -3.52
N GLY A 50 21.88 33.68 -2.53
CA GLY A 50 22.00 32.98 -1.24
C GLY A 50 21.37 31.58 -1.28
N LEU A 51 21.58 30.81 -0.20
CA LEU A 51 20.99 29.48 -0.03
C LEU A 51 19.45 29.51 -0.08
N SER A 52 18.83 30.51 0.54
CA SER A 52 17.38 30.71 0.54
C SER A 52 16.85 30.95 -0.88
N THR A 53 17.56 31.76 -1.66
CA THR A 53 17.24 32.07 -3.06
C THR A 53 17.26 30.82 -3.93
N TYR A 54 18.33 30.03 -3.86
CA TYR A 54 18.43 28.75 -4.58
C TYR A 54 17.33 27.78 -4.14
N SER A 55 17.10 27.65 -2.84
CA SER A 55 16.09 26.72 -2.31
C SER A 55 14.67 27.08 -2.76
N ALA A 56 14.33 28.37 -2.78
CA ALA A 56 13.05 28.87 -3.26
C ALA A 56 12.85 28.59 -4.77
N LEU A 57 13.87 28.87 -5.59
CA LEU A 57 13.84 28.56 -7.03
C LEU A 57 13.69 27.07 -7.29
N LEU A 58 14.51 26.26 -6.64
CA LEU A 58 14.48 24.80 -6.82
C LEU A 58 13.13 24.20 -6.43
N SER A 59 12.55 24.64 -5.30
CA SER A 59 11.21 24.22 -4.89
C SER A 59 10.13 24.63 -5.89
N LEU A 60 10.19 25.88 -6.39
CA LEU A 60 9.27 26.38 -7.42
C LEU A 60 9.37 25.58 -8.71
N LEU A 61 10.58 25.38 -9.24
CA LEU A 61 10.83 24.67 -10.48
C LEU A 61 10.39 23.21 -10.39
N ALA A 62 10.64 22.55 -9.25
CA ALA A 62 10.17 21.20 -8.99
C ALA A 62 8.63 21.12 -8.97
N LYS A 63 7.96 22.01 -8.24
CA LYS A 63 6.48 22.08 -8.21
C LYS A 63 5.86 22.38 -9.58
N LYS A 64 6.61 23.04 -10.47
CA LYS A 64 6.20 23.33 -11.84
C LYS A 64 6.71 22.31 -12.87
N LYS A 65 7.31 21.20 -12.40
CA LYS A 65 7.77 20.08 -13.22
C LYS A 65 8.83 20.46 -14.26
N LEU A 66 9.57 21.55 -14.02
CA LEU A 66 10.64 22.06 -14.88
C LEU A 66 11.98 21.40 -14.51
N VAL A 67 12.04 20.08 -14.67
CA VAL A 67 13.16 19.22 -14.22
C VAL A 67 14.52 19.69 -14.77
N ASP A 68 14.58 19.99 -16.07
CA ASP A 68 15.84 20.36 -16.73
C ASP A 68 16.37 21.71 -16.25
N VAL A 69 15.48 22.66 -15.91
CA VAL A 69 15.86 23.96 -15.34
C VAL A 69 16.30 23.79 -13.89
N ALA A 70 15.59 22.97 -13.10
CA ALA A 70 15.98 22.66 -11.73
C ALA A 70 17.37 22.02 -11.66
N ALA A 71 17.70 21.12 -12.60
CA ALA A 71 19.02 20.50 -12.69
C ALA A 71 20.13 21.53 -12.94
N LYS A 72 19.90 22.49 -13.85
CA LYS A 72 20.84 23.58 -14.14
C LYS A 72 21.09 24.46 -12.90
N ILE A 73 20.03 24.89 -12.23
CA ILE A 73 20.14 25.72 -11.01
C ILE A 73 20.86 24.97 -9.88
N LEU A 74 20.62 23.66 -9.74
CA LEU A 74 21.29 22.85 -8.71
C LEU A 74 22.80 22.69 -9.01
N LEU A 75 23.18 22.48 -10.27
CA LEU A 75 24.59 22.43 -10.66
C LEU A 75 25.27 23.80 -10.49
N GLU A 76 24.58 24.89 -10.81
CA GLU A 76 25.10 26.23 -10.56
C GLU A 76 25.35 26.46 -9.06
N MET A 77 24.38 26.10 -8.21
CA MET A 77 24.53 26.13 -6.75
C MET A 77 25.75 25.34 -6.28
N LYS A 78 26.02 24.16 -6.88
CA LYS A 78 27.24 23.37 -6.63
C LYS A 78 28.52 24.13 -7.01
N THR A 79 28.55 24.76 -8.19
CA THR A 79 29.72 25.51 -8.67
C THR A 79 30.01 26.74 -7.81
N MET A 80 28.98 27.31 -7.18
CA MET A 80 29.13 28.37 -6.18
C MET A 80 29.61 27.84 -4.81
N GLY A 81 29.88 26.55 -4.66
CA GLY A 81 30.42 25.97 -3.44
C GLY A 81 29.39 25.68 -2.35
N TYR A 82 28.08 25.71 -2.67
CA TYR A 82 27.05 25.27 -1.73
C TYR A 82 26.87 23.75 -1.77
N SER A 83 26.50 23.15 -0.63
CA SER A 83 26.05 21.76 -0.55
C SER A 83 24.69 21.61 -1.23
N ILE A 84 24.51 20.55 -2.02
CA ILE A 84 23.33 20.34 -2.87
C ILE A 84 22.50 19.11 -2.48
N GLU A 85 23.00 18.30 -1.55
CA GLU A 85 22.43 17.00 -1.17
C GLU A 85 21.01 17.15 -0.61
N VAL A 86 20.80 18.16 0.25
CA VAL A 86 19.49 18.46 0.85
C VAL A 86 18.51 18.90 -0.23
N ASN A 87 18.87 19.90 -1.03
CA ASN A 87 17.99 20.42 -2.09
C ASN A 87 17.67 19.36 -3.15
N ALA A 88 18.64 18.54 -3.56
CA ALA A 88 18.42 17.45 -4.49
C ALA A 88 17.41 16.42 -3.94
N SER A 89 17.54 16.10 -2.65
CA SER A 89 16.65 15.19 -1.92
C SER A 89 15.23 15.76 -1.78
N ASP A 90 15.11 17.06 -1.51
CA ASP A 90 13.82 17.75 -1.39
C ASP A 90 13.06 17.76 -2.72
N ILE A 91 13.74 18.04 -3.83
CA ILE A 91 13.15 18.00 -5.17
C ILE A 91 12.65 16.59 -5.49
N LEU A 92 13.43 15.56 -5.18
CA LEU A 92 13.02 14.17 -5.38
C LEU A 92 11.75 13.85 -4.58
N MET A 93 11.71 14.28 -3.31
CA MET A 93 10.55 14.11 -2.44
C MET A 93 9.31 14.87 -2.92
N ILE A 94 9.48 16.06 -3.51
CA ILE A 94 8.38 16.81 -4.15
C ILE A 94 7.75 15.97 -5.27
N TYR A 95 8.56 15.40 -6.19
CA TYR A 95 8.04 14.56 -7.27
C TYR A 95 7.36 13.29 -6.76
N ILE A 96 7.92 12.64 -5.72
CA ILE A 96 7.31 11.46 -5.10
C ILE A 96 5.93 11.80 -4.50
N LYS A 97 5.83 12.89 -3.74
CA LYS A 97 4.59 13.32 -3.08
C LYS A 97 3.52 13.79 -4.07
N ASP A 98 3.93 14.40 -5.18
CA ASP A 98 3.04 14.79 -6.29
C ASP A 98 2.54 13.57 -7.09
N GLY A 99 3.14 12.39 -6.91
CA GLY A 99 2.82 11.20 -7.69
C GLY A 99 3.43 11.19 -9.10
N SER A 100 4.30 12.16 -9.42
CA SER A 100 5.02 12.25 -10.69
C SER A 100 6.23 11.30 -10.73
N VAL A 101 5.97 9.99 -10.76
CA VAL A 101 7.00 8.94 -10.61
C VAL A 101 8.06 9.00 -11.72
N ASP A 102 7.67 9.28 -12.96
CA ASP A 102 8.62 9.42 -14.07
C ASP A 102 9.64 10.55 -13.84
N LEU A 103 9.17 11.69 -13.32
CA LEU A 103 10.04 12.83 -12.99
C LEU A 103 10.94 12.50 -11.81
N ALA A 104 10.42 11.79 -10.80
CA ALA A 104 11.20 11.33 -9.66
C ALA A 104 12.33 10.37 -10.08
N LEU A 105 12.03 9.41 -10.96
CA LEU A 105 13.03 8.49 -11.52
C LEU A 105 14.06 9.23 -12.39
N ARG A 106 13.61 10.16 -13.24
CA ARG A 106 14.52 10.99 -14.06
C ARG A 106 15.44 11.84 -13.18
N TRP A 107 14.92 12.40 -12.10
CA TRP A 107 15.70 13.17 -11.13
C TRP A 107 16.68 12.30 -10.34
N LEU A 108 16.28 11.11 -9.90
CA LEU A 108 17.19 10.16 -9.25
C LEU A 108 18.36 9.76 -10.16
N ARG A 109 18.08 9.51 -11.45
CA ARG A 109 19.15 9.25 -12.45
C ARG A 109 20.09 10.45 -12.58
N PHE A 110 19.56 11.67 -12.61
CA PHE A 110 20.36 12.89 -12.61
C PHE A 110 21.26 12.98 -11.37
N MET A 111 20.71 12.74 -10.17
CA MET A 111 21.47 12.71 -8.91
C MET A 111 22.63 11.72 -9.00
N GLY A 112 22.38 10.49 -9.47
CA GLY A 112 23.42 9.48 -9.66
C GLY A 112 24.50 9.90 -10.64
N SER A 113 24.13 10.41 -11.82
CA SER A 113 25.07 10.90 -12.83
C SER A 113 25.92 12.09 -12.35
N SER A 114 25.42 12.85 -11.38
CA SER A 114 26.08 14.03 -10.80
C SER A 114 26.87 13.72 -9.52
N GLY A 115 26.94 12.43 -9.12
CA GLY A 115 27.61 11.96 -7.91
C GLY A 115 26.89 12.34 -6.61
N ILE A 116 25.61 12.71 -6.68
CA ILE A 116 24.80 13.11 -5.51
C ILE A 116 24.19 11.85 -4.89
N ARG A 117 24.52 11.60 -3.62
CA ARG A 117 23.96 10.45 -2.89
C ARG A 117 22.58 10.78 -2.35
N THR A 118 21.67 9.82 -2.45
CA THR A 118 20.37 9.85 -1.76
C THR A 118 20.43 8.97 -0.51
N ASN A 119 19.34 8.92 0.26
CA ASN A 119 19.24 8.11 1.47
C ASN A 119 18.18 7.00 1.34
N ASN A 120 18.25 6.01 2.24
CA ASN A 120 17.36 4.85 2.22
C ASN A 120 15.88 5.20 2.42
N PHE A 121 15.58 6.27 3.15
CA PHE A 121 14.20 6.74 3.33
C PHE A 121 13.58 7.17 1.99
N ILE A 122 14.29 7.97 1.20
CA ILE A 122 13.80 8.44 -0.10
C ILE A 122 13.73 7.28 -1.10
N ILE A 123 14.72 6.39 -1.11
CA ILE A 123 14.69 5.16 -1.94
C ILE A 123 13.47 4.31 -1.62
N ARG A 124 13.15 4.09 -0.33
CA ARG A 124 11.93 3.38 0.08
C ARG A 124 10.67 4.06 -0.43
N GLN A 125 10.56 5.39 -0.27
CA GLN A 125 9.39 6.14 -0.70
C GLN A 125 9.20 6.09 -2.23
N LEU A 126 10.28 6.21 -3.00
CA LEU A 126 10.23 6.08 -4.45
C LEU A 126 9.86 4.66 -4.87
N PHE A 127 10.45 3.65 -4.22
CA PHE A 127 10.12 2.24 -4.44
C PHE A 127 8.62 1.97 -4.21
N GLU A 128 8.08 2.40 -3.06
CA GLU A 128 6.66 2.25 -2.73
C GLU A 128 5.78 2.96 -3.77
N SER A 129 6.22 4.13 -4.26
CA SER A 129 5.53 4.87 -5.34
C SER A 129 5.54 4.12 -6.68
N CYS A 130 6.68 3.54 -7.08
CA CYS A 130 6.78 2.68 -8.27
C CYS A 130 5.85 1.46 -8.16
N MET A 131 5.88 0.75 -7.02
CA MET A 131 5.03 -0.42 -6.77
C MET A 131 3.54 -0.06 -6.81
N LYS A 132 3.16 1.09 -6.24
CA LYS A 132 1.77 1.58 -6.27
C LYS A 132 1.27 1.82 -7.70
N ASN A 133 2.12 2.36 -8.57
CA ASN A 133 1.81 2.67 -9.97
C ASN A 133 2.05 1.50 -10.94
N GLY A 134 2.44 0.31 -10.45
CA GLY A 134 2.70 -0.86 -11.31
C GLY A 134 3.99 -0.76 -12.13
N LEU A 135 4.88 0.18 -11.81
CA LEU A 135 6.18 0.36 -12.48
C LEU A 135 7.23 -0.59 -11.90
N TYR A 136 6.96 -1.90 -12.01
CA TYR A 136 7.73 -2.92 -11.31
C TYR A 136 9.20 -2.99 -11.75
N ASP A 137 9.50 -2.80 -13.05
CA ASP A 137 10.88 -2.77 -13.56
C ASP A 137 11.72 -1.65 -12.97
N SER A 138 11.10 -0.49 -12.73
CA SER A 138 11.77 0.63 -12.06
C SER A 138 11.87 0.41 -10.54
N ALA A 139 10.97 -0.38 -9.94
CA ALA A 139 11.00 -0.72 -8.53
C ALA A 139 12.09 -1.74 -8.17
N LYS A 140 12.37 -2.74 -9.02
CA LYS A 140 13.40 -3.78 -8.79
C LYS A 140 14.76 -3.22 -8.32
N PRO A 141 15.43 -2.33 -9.09
CA PRO A 141 16.76 -1.83 -8.69
C PRO A 141 16.72 -0.97 -7.42
N LEU A 142 15.59 -0.34 -7.12
CA LEU A 142 15.42 0.44 -5.89
C LEU A 142 15.36 -0.46 -4.66
N LEU A 143 14.64 -1.59 -4.75
CA LEU A 143 14.60 -2.58 -3.67
C LEU A 143 15.96 -3.25 -3.47
N GLU A 144 16.66 -3.61 -4.55
CA GLU A 144 18.02 -4.15 -4.47
C GLU A 144 18.97 -3.17 -3.78
N THR A 145 18.93 -1.89 -4.18
CA THR A 145 19.73 -0.84 -3.54
C THR A 145 19.40 -0.72 -2.05
N TYR A 146 18.10 -0.73 -1.70
CA TYR A 146 17.66 -0.65 -0.31
C TYR A 146 18.17 -1.84 0.53
N VAL A 147 18.00 -3.07 0.05
CA VAL A 147 18.44 -4.29 0.76
C VAL A 147 19.97 -4.37 0.85
N ASN A 148 20.68 -4.06 -0.23
CA ASN A 148 22.15 -4.10 -0.26
C ASN A 148 22.80 -3.04 0.65
N SER A 149 22.09 -1.96 0.96
CA SER A 149 22.53 -0.96 1.94
C SER A 149 22.40 -1.40 3.40
N ALA A 150 22.07 -2.68 3.65
CA ALA A 150 21.76 -3.25 4.96
C ALA A 150 20.54 -2.59 5.65
N ALA A 151 19.67 -1.92 4.88
CA ALA A 151 18.43 -1.38 5.42
C ALA A 151 17.44 -2.51 5.73
N LYS A 152 16.81 -2.45 6.90
CA LYS A 152 15.84 -3.46 7.33
C LYS A 152 14.54 -3.31 6.52
N VAL A 153 14.11 -4.41 5.89
CA VAL A 153 12.72 -4.55 5.42
C VAL A 153 11.88 -4.90 6.64
N ASP A 154 11.08 -3.96 7.10
CA ASP A 154 10.12 -4.18 8.18
C ASP A 154 8.85 -4.91 7.68
N LEU A 155 8.01 -5.37 8.61
CA LEU A 155 6.78 -6.09 8.28
C LEU A 155 5.83 -5.23 7.43
N ILE A 156 5.83 -3.90 7.62
CA ILE A 156 4.96 -2.99 6.88
C ILE A 156 5.39 -2.90 5.41
N LEU A 157 6.69 -2.73 5.14
CA LEU A 157 7.26 -2.71 3.80
C LEU A 157 7.09 -4.08 3.13
N TYR A 158 7.36 -5.18 3.84
CA TYR A 158 7.12 -6.52 3.32
C TYR A 158 5.65 -6.69 2.89
N THR A 159 4.73 -6.26 3.73
CA THR A 159 3.29 -6.33 3.46
C THR A 159 2.87 -5.45 2.30
N SER A 160 3.40 -4.22 2.18
CA SER A 160 3.09 -3.33 1.05
C SER A 160 3.57 -3.91 -0.28
N ILE A 161 4.74 -4.56 -0.30
CA ILE A 161 5.25 -5.25 -1.48
C ILE A 161 4.27 -6.35 -1.92
N LEU A 162 3.86 -7.22 -0.99
CA LEU A 162 2.87 -8.26 -1.27
C LEU A 162 1.54 -7.68 -1.77
N ALA A 163 1.07 -6.59 -1.18
CA ALA A 163 -0.20 -5.95 -1.57
C ALA A 163 -0.18 -5.49 -3.04
N TYR A 164 0.97 -5.00 -3.51
CA TYR A 164 1.12 -4.53 -4.88
C TYR A 164 1.49 -5.64 -5.86
N LEU A 165 2.11 -6.73 -5.41
CA LEU A 165 2.41 -7.92 -6.23
C LEU A 165 1.15 -8.65 -6.68
N VAL A 166 0.05 -8.60 -5.91
CA VAL A 166 -1.27 -9.14 -6.33
C VAL A 166 -1.73 -8.60 -7.70
N ARG A 167 -1.29 -7.40 -8.08
CA ARG A 167 -1.63 -6.74 -9.36
C ARG A 167 -0.58 -6.98 -10.46
N CYS A 168 0.53 -7.62 -10.13
CA CYS A 168 1.61 -7.91 -11.08
C CYS A 168 1.15 -9.03 -12.01
N GLN A 169 1.13 -8.76 -13.32
CA GLN A 169 0.76 -9.76 -14.33
C GLN A 169 1.99 -10.54 -14.83
N GLU A 170 3.19 -9.98 -14.61
CA GLU A 170 4.43 -10.55 -15.08
C GLU A 170 5.04 -11.48 -14.02
N GLU A 171 5.00 -12.78 -14.29
CA GLU A 171 5.50 -13.80 -13.37
C GLU A 171 7.02 -13.66 -13.12
N HIS A 172 7.81 -13.31 -14.14
CA HIS A 172 9.25 -13.09 -13.95
C HIS A 172 9.50 -11.95 -12.96
N THR A 173 8.75 -10.85 -13.08
CA THR A 173 8.91 -9.67 -12.25
C THR A 173 8.55 -9.96 -10.80
N GLU A 174 7.44 -10.67 -10.57
CA GLU A 174 7.04 -11.15 -9.25
C GLU A 174 8.11 -12.07 -8.63
N ARG A 175 8.58 -13.08 -9.39
CA ARG A 175 9.64 -14.00 -8.94
C ARG A 175 10.93 -13.27 -8.55
N HIS A 176 11.32 -12.25 -9.32
CA HIS A 176 12.52 -11.45 -9.03
C HIS A 176 12.37 -10.68 -7.72
N LEU A 177 11.24 -9.99 -7.52
CA LEU A 177 10.97 -9.26 -6.27
C LEU A 177 10.90 -10.20 -5.07
N MET A 178 10.27 -11.37 -5.22
CA MET A 178 10.26 -12.41 -4.18
C MET A 178 11.67 -12.97 -3.89
N SER A 179 12.51 -13.12 -4.91
CA SER A 179 13.91 -13.52 -4.75
C SER A 179 14.69 -12.49 -3.95
N ILE A 180 14.51 -11.19 -4.21
CA ILE A 180 15.13 -10.12 -3.41
C ILE A 180 14.64 -10.19 -1.97
N LEU A 181 13.34 -10.42 -1.72
CA LEU A 181 12.82 -10.57 -0.37
C LEU A 181 13.41 -11.78 0.38
N SER A 182 13.75 -12.85 -0.33
CA SER A 182 14.36 -14.04 0.28
C SER A 182 15.72 -13.76 0.93
N THR A 183 16.49 -12.82 0.38
CA THR A 183 17.82 -12.45 0.90
C THR A 183 17.74 -11.71 2.23
N THR A 184 16.59 -11.09 2.53
CA THR A 184 16.36 -10.34 3.78
C THR A 184 16.18 -11.24 5.01
N LYS A 185 15.98 -12.55 4.82
CA LYS A 185 15.68 -13.53 5.87
C LYS A 185 14.51 -13.13 6.78
N HIS A 186 13.56 -12.33 6.27
CA HIS A 186 12.42 -11.85 7.05
C HIS A 186 11.46 -12.99 7.43
N ASN A 187 11.00 -13.02 8.68
CA ASN A 187 10.12 -14.08 9.20
C ASN A 187 8.83 -14.24 8.38
N ALA A 188 8.22 -13.13 7.94
CA ALA A 188 7.02 -13.16 7.11
C ALA A 188 7.27 -13.78 5.72
N HIS A 189 8.50 -13.69 5.19
CA HIS A 189 8.87 -14.34 3.94
C HIS A 189 9.00 -15.85 4.10
N ALA A 190 9.73 -16.28 5.14
CA ALA A 190 9.82 -17.71 5.49
C ALA A 190 8.44 -18.31 5.76
N PHE A 191 7.56 -17.58 6.46
CA PHE A 191 6.17 -17.98 6.68
C PHE A 191 5.38 -18.11 5.37
N MET A 192 5.45 -17.11 4.50
CA MET A 192 4.75 -17.13 3.22
C MET A 192 5.22 -18.31 2.35
N CYS A 193 6.53 -18.48 2.14
CA CYS A 193 7.07 -19.63 1.41
C CYS A 193 6.68 -20.97 2.04
N GLY A 194 6.74 -21.07 3.37
CA GLY A 194 6.29 -22.25 4.12
C GLY A 194 4.79 -22.53 3.98
N LEU A 195 3.94 -21.54 3.73
CA LEU A 195 2.54 -21.81 3.39
C LEU A 195 2.42 -22.58 2.09
N PHE A 196 3.27 -22.29 1.10
CA PHE A 196 3.22 -22.89 -0.23
C PHE A 196 3.84 -24.28 -0.34
N THR A 197 4.59 -24.72 0.66
CA THR A 197 5.22 -26.05 0.68
C THR A 197 4.28 -27.17 1.17
N GLY A 198 4.63 -28.41 0.83
CA GLY A 198 3.93 -29.62 1.28
C GLY A 198 4.17 -29.93 2.77
N PRO A 199 3.38 -30.83 3.39
CA PRO A 199 3.56 -31.22 4.79
C PRO A 199 4.92 -31.91 5.02
N GLU A 200 5.41 -32.68 4.05
CA GLU A 200 6.71 -33.36 4.13
C GLU A 200 7.87 -32.36 4.22
N GLN A 201 7.87 -31.35 3.34
CA GLN A 201 8.87 -30.29 3.33
C GLN A 201 8.80 -29.41 4.59
N ARG A 202 7.60 -29.16 5.13
CA ARG A 202 7.43 -28.43 6.38
C ARG A 202 7.74 -29.24 7.63
N LYS A 203 7.72 -30.57 7.53
CA LYS A 203 7.78 -31.50 8.67
C LYS A 203 6.61 -31.36 9.66
N GLN A 204 5.56 -30.62 9.31
CA GLN A 204 4.38 -30.42 10.15
C GLN A 204 3.12 -30.00 9.35
N PRO A 205 1.90 -30.17 9.92
CA PRO A 205 0.66 -29.71 9.30
C PRO A 205 0.59 -28.18 9.16
N VAL A 206 -0.08 -27.69 8.10
CA VAL A 206 -0.21 -26.24 7.83
C VAL A 206 -0.83 -25.46 8.99
N LEU A 207 -1.77 -26.05 9.73
CA LEU A 207 -2.45 -25.36 10.82
C LEU A 207 -1.51 -25.14 12.02
N SER A 208 -0.67 -26.12 12.34
CA SER A 208 0.33 -26.00 13.41
C SER A 208 1.38 -24.95 13.05
N PHE A 209 1.89 -25.01 11.82
CA PHE A 209 2.82 -24.01 11.28
C PHE A 209 2.27 -22.58 11.34
N VAL A 210 0.99 -22.38 10.98
CA VAL A 210 0.34 -21.07 11.09
C VAL A 210 0.23 -20.62 12.55
N ARG A 211 -0.06 -21.52 13.49
CA ARG A 211 -0.13 -21.15 14.92
C ARG A 211 1.21 -20.71 15.46
N GLU A 212 2.28 -21.41 15.13
CA GLU A 212 3.65 -21.04 15.55
C GLU A 212 4.02 -19.63 15.08
N PHE A 213 3.72 -19.28 13.81
CA PHE A 213 3.97 -17.94 13.30
C PHE A 213 3.24 -16.86 14.10
N PHE A 214 1.94 -17.06 14.37
CA PHE A 214 1.14 -16.07 15.11
C PHE A 214 1.48 -15.99 16.60
N GLN A 215 2.04 -17.04 17.20
CA GLN A 215 2.57 -17.00 18.57
C GLN A 215 3.84 -16.15 18.67
N GLY A 216 4.61 -16.04 17.59
CA GLY A 216 5.80 -15.20 17.50
C GLY A 216 5.53 -13.72 17.25
N ILE A 217 4.26 -13.31 17.08
CA ILE A 217 3.88 -11.90 16.88
C ILE A 217 3.74 -11.22 18.24
N ASP A 218 4.43 -10.09 18.41
CA ASP A 218 4.20 -9.20 19.54
C ASP A 218 2.95 -8.35 19.29
N TYR A 219 1.82 -8.76 19.86
CA TYR A 219 0.55 -8.06 19.67
C TYR A 219 0.47 -6.71 20.40
N GLU A 220 1.37 -6.40 21.34
CA GLU A 220 1.35 -5.09 22.01
C GLU A 220 1.94 -4.01 21.09
N LEU A 221 2.98 -4.37 20.33
CA LEU A 221 3.69 -3.44 19.45
C LEU A 221 3.23 -3.53 17.99
N GLU A 222 2.82 -4.72 17.53
CA GLU A 222 2.65 -4.99 16.10
C GLU A 222 1.20 -5.31 15.68
N GLU A 223 0.19 -5.12 16.55
CA GLU A 223 -1.19 -5.51 16.23
C GLU A 223 -1.69 -4.93 14.90
N GLY A 224 -1.43 -3.64 14.65
CA GLY A 224 -1.81 -2.96 13.42
C GLY A 224 -1.11 -3.55 12.19
N ALA A 225 0.20 -3.82 12.30
CA ALA A 225 1.00 -4.40 11.23
C ALA A 225 0.59 -5.86 10.96
N ALA A 226 0.29 -6.64 11.99
CA ALA A 226 -0.21 -8.00 11.88
C ALA A 226 -1.58 -8.06 11.20
N ARG A 227 -2.53 -7.18 11.58
CA ARG A 227 -3.83 -7.07 10.90
C ARG A 227 -3.67 -6.72 9.42
N TYR A 228 -2.79 -5.77 9.10
CA TYR A 228 -2.49 -5.38 7.73
C TYR A 228 -1.90 -6.56 6.94
N PHE A 229 -0.90 -7.24 7.50
CA PHE A 229 -0.28 -8.42 6.92
C PHE A 229 -1.28 -9.53 6.61
N VAL A 230 -2.14 -9.87 7.57
CA VAL A 230 -3.15 -10.92 7.39
C VAL A 230 -4.16 -10.57 6.29
N ASN A 231 -4.64 -9.32 6.23
CA ASN A 231 -5.55 -8.88 5.18
C ASN A 231 -4.93 -9.02 3.77
N VAL A 232 -3.67 -8.63 3.62
CA VAL A 232 -2.94 -8.73 2.35
C VAL A 232 -2.62 -10.18 2.00
N LEU A 233 -2.15 -10.96 2.96
CA LEU A 233 -1.85 -12.37 2.76
C LEU A 233 -3.10 -13.16 2.33
N LEU A 234 -4.26 -12.89 2.92
CA LEU A 234 -5.50 -13.54 2.53
C LEU A 234 -5.95 -13.16 1.13
N ASN A 235 -5.78 -11.90 0.70
CA ASN A 235 -5.98 -11.52 -0.70
C ASN A 235 -5.09 -12.33 -1.63
N TYR A 236 -3.80 -12.39 -1.32
CA TYR A 236 -2.82 -13.09 -2.13
C TYR A 236 -3.11 -14.60 -2.21
N LEU A 237 -3.44 -15.26 -1.09
CA LEU A 237 -3.78 -16.69 -1.08
C LEU A 237 -5.08 -16.98 -1.84
N VAL A 238 -6.07 -16.09 -1.75
CA VAL A 238 -7.32 -16.22 -2.53
C VAL A 238 -7.03 -16.08 -4.01
N LEU A 239 -6.18 -15.14 -4.43
CA LEU A 239 -5.76 -14.98 -5.82
C LEU A 239 -5.02 -16.22 -6.35
N MET A 240 -4.14 -16.80 -5.54
CA MET A 240 -3.32 -17.98 -5.90
C MET A 240 -4.05 -19.32 -5.75
N GLY A 241 -5.32 -19.31 -5.37
CA GLY A 241 -6.19 -20.48 -5.27
C GLY A 241 -5.96 -21.36 -4.07
N GLN A 242 -5.24 -20.82 -3.10
CA GLN A 242 -4.86 -21.52 -1.89
C GLN A 242 -5.94 -21.36 -0.80
N ILE A 243 -7.20 -21.64 -1.13
CA ILE A 243 -8.36 -21.38 -0.24
C ILE A 243 -8.22 -22.13 1.09
N ASN A 244 -7.76 -23.38 1.06
CA ASN A 244 -7.56 -24.18 2.28
C ASN A 244 -6.48 -23.59 3.20
N ARG A 245 -5.38 -23.10 2.63
CA ARG A 245 -4.31 -22.42 3.38
C ARG A 245 -4.80 -21.08 3.93
N ALA A 246 -5.55 -20.33 3.12
CA ALA A 246 -6.18 -19.08 3.54
C ALA A 246 -7.16 -19.28 4.71
N ARG A 247 -7.96 -20.36 4.69
CA ARG A 247 -8.83 -20.74 5.81
C ARG A 247 -8.07 -21.05 7.10
N CYS A 248 -6.89 -21.67 7.01
CA CYS A 248 -6.04 -21.90 8.18
C CYS A 248 -5.52 -20.58 8.75
N VAL A 249 -5.05 -19.67 7.89
CA VAL A 249 -4.62 -18.32 8.30
C VAL A 249 -5.76 -17.55 8.97
N TRP A 250 -6.95 -17.50 8.35
CA TRP A 250 -8.12 -16.84 8.92
C TRP A 250 -8.53 -17.43 10.27
N LYS A 251 -8.54 -18.77 10.38
CA LYS A 251 -8.90 -19.46 11.63
C LYS A 251 -7.98 -19.02 12.77
N VAL A 252 -6.67 -19.04 12.57
CA VAL A 252 -5.70 -18.68 13.60
C VAL A 252 -5.75 -17.18 13.91
N ALA A 253 -5.92 -16.31 12.91
CA ALA A 253 -6.08 -14.88 13.13
C ALA A 253 -7.33 -14.55 13.98
N TYR A 254 -8.43 -15.27 13.74
CA TYR A 254 -9.65 -15.17 14.54
C TYR A 254 -9.44 -15.69 15.97
N GLU A 255 -8.78 -16.85 16.15
CA GLU A 255 -8.45 -17.41 17.47
C GLU A 255 -7.61 -16.44 18.32
N ASN A 256 -6.68 -15.71 17.69
CA ASN A 256 -5.84 -14.68 18.33
C ASN A 256 -6.53 -13.31 18.47
N LYS A 257 -7.85 -13.21 18.18
CA LYS A 257 -8.65 -11.98 18.32
C LYS A 257 -8.13 -10.78 17.52
N LEU A 258 -7.38 -10.98 16.43
CA LEU A 258 -6.93 -9.88 15.56
C LEU A 258 -8.09 -9.10 14.94
N PHE A 259 -9.25 -9.75 14.78
CA PHE A 259 -10.49 -9.16 14.26
C PHE A 259 -11.64 -9.34 15.26
N PRO A 260 -11.60 -8.68 16.42
CA PRO A 260 -12.44 -9.03 17.58
C PRO A 260 -13.94 -8.75 17.36
N LYS A 261 -14.29 -7.85 16.43
CA LYS A 261 -15.67 -7.48 16.08
C LYS A 261 -16.22 -8.23 14.85
N ALA A 262 -15.43 -9.12 14.25
CA ALA A 262 -15.81 -9.75 12.99
C ALA A 262 -16.94 -10.77 13.14
N ILE A 263 -16.98 -11.56 14.23
CA ILE A 263 -18.03 -12.57 14.42
C ILE A 263 -18.74 -12.33 15.74
N VAL A 264 -20.05 -12.06 15.68
CA VAL A 264 -20.91 -11.92 16.85
C VAL A 264 -21.91 -13.07 16.86
N PHE A 265 -21.82 -13.89 17.91
CA PHE A 265 -22.75 -15.00 18.17
C PHE A 265 -23.71 -14.61 19.29
N ASP A 266 -24.98 -14.39 18.93
CA ASP A 266 -26.08 -14.49 19.89
C ASP A 266 -26.75 -15.86 19.67
N GLN A 267 -26.73 -16.71 20.70
CA GLN A 267 -27.02 -18.14 20.57
C GLN A 267 -28.42 -18.43 20.03
N HIS A 268 -29.41 -17.58 20.31
CA HIS A 268 -30.82 -17.84 19.94
C HIS A 268 -31.45 -16.74 19.08
N ILE A 269 -30.90 -15.52 19.06
CA ILE A 269 -31.55 -14.38 18.40
C ILE A 269 -30.99 -14.12 17.01
N ALA A 270 -29.66 -14.05 16.87
CA ALA A 270 -29.04 -13.75 15.59
C ALA A 270 -27.59 -14.20 15.51
N TRP A 271 -27.23 -14.90 14.44
CA TRP A 271 -25.83 -15.11 14.10
C TRP A 271 -25.39 -14.03 13.12
N SER A 272 -24.27 -13.39 13.39
CA SER A 272 -23.78 -12.34 12.51
C SER A 272 -22.28 -12.36 12.27
N LEU A 273 -21.92 -11.99 11.06
CA LEU A 273 -20.56 -11.79 10.59
C LEU A 273 -20.46 -10.35 10.06
N ASP A 274 -19.53 -9.57 10.60
CA ASP A 274 -19.18 -8.23 10.14
C ASP A 274 -17.82 -8.27 9.43
N VAL A 275 -17.83 -8.03 8.13
CA VAL A 275 -16.63 -8.02 7.28
C VAL A 275 -16.27 -6.62 6.78
N ARG A 276 -16.92 -5.56 7.26
CA ARG A 276 -16.75 -4.18 6.74
C ARG A 276 -15.31 -3.68 6.74
N ASN A 277 -14.52 -4.12 7.71
CA ASN A 277 -13.14 -3.69 7.91
C ASN A 277 -12.12 -4.73 7.41
N LEU A 278 -12.53 -5.67 6.57
CA LEU A 278 -11.67 -6.69 5.99
C LEU A 278 -11.36 -6.36 4.53
N SER A 279 -10.23 -6.87 4.05
CA SER A 279 -9.96 -6.90 2.62
C SER A 279 -10.92 -7.86 1.90
N VAL A 280 -11.04 -7.76 0.58
CA VAL A 280 -11.92 -8.63 -0.22
C VAL A 280 -11.63 -10.11 0.04
N GLY A 281 -10.39 -10.55 -0.11
CA GLY A 281 -9.99 -11.93 0.12
C GLY A 281 -10.21 -12.38 1.56
N ALA A 282 -9.88 -11.53 2.54
CA ALA A 282 -10.17 -11.84 3.94
C ALA A 282 -11.68 -11.99 4.20
N ALA A 283 -12.51 -11.11 3.64
CA ALA A 283 -13.96 -11.18 3.76
C ALA A 283 -14.54 -12.45 3.11
N LEU A 284 -14.04 -12.85 1.95
CA LEU A 284 -14.46 -14.08 1.28
C LEU A 284 -14.15 -15.32 2.11
N ILE A 285 -12.92 -15.42 2.61
CA ILE A 285 -12.52 -16.52 3.49
C ILE A 285 -13.33 -16.49 4.79
N ALA A 286 -13.56 -15.30 5.37
CA ALA A 286 -14.37 -15.13 6.57
C ALA A 286 -15.80 -15.64 6.38
N VAL A 287 -16.44 -15.28 5.27
CA VAL A 287 -17.81 -15.73 4.92
C VAL A 287 -17.84 -17.24 4.77
N VAL A 288 -16.98 -17.82 3.94
CA VAL A 288 -16.96 -19.27 3.70
C VAL A 288 -16.66 -20.04 4.98
N HIS A 289 -15.66 -19.61 5.75
CA HIS A 289 -15.29 -20.24 7.02
C HIS A 289 -16.44 -20.18 8.04
N THR A 290 -17.07 -19.02 8.16
CA THR A 290 -18.14 -18.79 9.15
C THR A 290 -19.40 -19.54 8.78
N LEU A 291 -19.81 -19.53 7.51
CA LEU A 291 -20.95 -20.31 7.02
C LEU A 291 -20.72 -21.82 7.17
N HIS A 292 -19.51 -22.30 6.95
CA HIS A 292 -19.15 -23.69 7.25
C HIS A 292 -19.35 -24.03 8.74
N ARG A 293 -18.96 -23.12 9.64
CA ARG A 293 -19.17 -23.27 11.08
C ARG A 293 -20.66 -23.23 11.44
N PHE A 294 -21.45 -22.34 10.83
CA PHE A 294 -22.89 -22.27 11.01
C PHE A 294 -23.56 -23.56 10.56
N ARG A 295 -23.23 -24.07 9.37
CA ARG A 295 -23.69 -25.35 8.86
C ARG A 295 -23.40 -26.49 9.84
N LYS A 296 -22.18 -26.56 10.38
CA LYS A 296 -21.82 -27.58 11.37
C LYS A 296 -22.68 -27.47 12.63
N ARG A 297 -22.92 -26.26 13.13
CA ARG A 297 -23.78 -26.01 14.30
C ARG A 297 -25.24 -26.39 14.07
N MET A 298 -25.78 -26.04 12.92
CA MET A 298 -27.19 -26.29 12.59
C MET A 298 -27.46 -27.78 12.33
N LEU A 299 -26.63 -28.44 11.51
CA LEU A 299 -26.88 -29.82 11.11
C LEU A 299 -26.47 -30.86 12.15
N TYR A 300 -25.35 -30.65 12.87
CA TYR A 300 -24.87 -31.63 13.85
C TYR A 300 -25.39 -31.37 15.27
N TYR A 301 -25.51 -30.10 15.67
CA TYR A 301 -25.93 -29.75 17.04
C TYR A 301 -27.39 -29.29 17.11
N GLY A 302 -28.10 -29.21 15.98
CA GLY A 302 -29.52 -28.86 15.93
C GLY A 302 -29.84 -27.41 16.31
N VAL A 303 -28.84 -26.52 16.44
CA VAL A 303 -29.07 -25.14 16.86
C VAL A 303 -29.35 -24.25 15.65
N VAL A 304 -30.56 -23.68 15.57
CA VAL A 304 -31.01 -22.80 14.48
C VAL A 304 -31.33 -21.41 15.05
N PRO A 305 -30.63 -20.34 14.61
CA PRO A 305 -30.95 -18.98 15.05
C PRO A 305 -32.20 -18.45 14.32
N ARG A 306 -32.92 -17.47 14.87
CA ARG A 306 -34.05 -16.85 14.15
C ARG A 306 -33.63 -16.20 12.82
N ARG A 307 -32.44 -15.59 12.79
CA ARG A 307 -31.92 -14.89 11.60
C ARG A 307 -30.41 -14.94 11.54
N ILE A 308 -29.88 -14.90 10.32
CA ILE A 308 -28.45 -14.76 10.04
C ILE A 308 -28.22 -13.44 9.29
N LYS A 309 -27.16 -12.72 9.68
CA LYS A 309 -26.80 -11.42 9.09
C LYS A 309 -25.33 -11.39 8.66
N LEU A 310 -25.07 -10.99 7.43
CA LEU A 310 -23.71 -10.68 6.96
C LEU A 310 -23.62 -9.17 6.71
N VAL A 311 -22.83 -8.47 7.50
CA VAL A 311 -22.63 -7.02 7.41
C VAL A 311 -21.39 -6.78 6.54
N THR A 312 -21.59 -6.30 5.32
CA THR A 312 -20.54 -6.23 4.29
C THR A 312 -20.00 -4.83 4.07
N GLY A 313 -20.81 -3.80 4.31
CA GLY A 313 -20.45 -2.43 3.90
C GLY A 313 -20.62 -2.23 2.39
N PRO A 314 -20.33 -1.02 1.87
CA PRO A 314 -20.59 -0.68 0.48
C PRO A 314 -19.71 -1.47 -0.50
N ASN A 315 -18.41 -1.62 -0.19
CA ASN A 315 -17.42 -2.18 -1.12
C ASN A 315 -17.52 -3.70 -1.28
N LEU A 316 -17.85 -4.42 -0.19
CA LEU A 316 -17.87 -5.89 -0.21
C LEU A 316 -19.26 -6.48 -0.52
N LYS A 317 -20.31 -5.64 -0.50
CA LYS A 317 -21.69 -6.08 -0.72
C LYS A 317 -21.85 -6.83 -2.03
N ILE A 318 -21.38 -6.22 -3.13
CA ILE A 318 -21.57 -6.76 -4.48
C ILE A 318 -20.83 -8.09 -4.60
N VAL A 319 -19.56 -8.11 -4.18
CA VAL A 319 -18.69 -9.29 -4.25
C VAL A 319 -19.26 -10.48 -3.46
N ILE A 320 -19.69 -10.24 -2.22
CA ILE A 320 -20.23 -11.31 -1.36
C ILE A 320 -21.60 -11.76 -1.87
N ALA A 321 -22.47 -10.84 -2.30
CA ALA A 321 -23.77 -11.20 -2.85
C ALA A 321 -23.63 -12.04 -4.14
N GLN A 322 -22.70 -11.69 -5.02
CA GLN A 322 -22.42 -12.46 -6.24
C GLN A 322 -21.97 -13.88 -5.93
N ILE A 323 -21.02 -14.05 -5.02
CA ILE A 323 -20.53 -15.39 -4.62
C ILE A 323 -21.61 -16.23 -3.93
N LEU A 324 -22.48 -15.61 -3.14
CA LEU A 324 -23.59 -16.34 -2.52
C LEU A 324 -24.70 -16.66 -3.54
N SER A 325 -24.94 -15.77 -4.51
CA SER A 325 -25.93 -16.01 -5.56
C SER A 325 -25.55 -17.20 -6.45
N SER A 326 -24.26 -17.45 -6.69
CA SER A 326 -23.78 -18.58 -7.49
C SER A 326 -24.06 -19.95 -6.85
N VAL A 327 -24.47 -19.97 -5.59
CA VAL A 327 -24.85 -21.18 -4.84
C VAL A 327 -26.30 -21.12 -4.35
N GLU A 328 -27.16 -20.37 -5.05
CA GLU A 328 -28.61 -20.26 -4.80
C GLU A 328 -28.93 -19.85 -3.35
N SER A 329 -28.19 -18.85 -2.86
CA SER A 329 -28.32 -18.43 -1.47
C SER A 329 -29.66 -17.76 -1.14
N PRO A 330 -30.25 -18.04 0.05
CA PRO A 330 -31.47 -17.38 0.52
C PRO A 330 -31.23 -15.98 1.12
N PHE A 331 -30.00 -15.45 1.06
CA PHE A 331 -29.67 -14.15 1.64
C PHE A 331 -30.22 -13.00 0.80
N GLU A 332 -31.19 -12.27 1.34
CA GLU A 332 -31.70 -11.04 0.77
C GLU A 332 -30.77 -9.87 1.05
N VAL A 333 -30.55 -9.06 0.02
CA VAL A 333 -29.64 -7.91 0.08
C VAL A 333 -30.42 -6.66 0.47
N SER A 334 -30.15 -6.11 1.66
CA SER A 334 -30.77 -4.88 2.16
C SER A 334 -29.72 -3.84 2.55
N LYS A 335 -29.65 -2.74 1.79
CA LYS A 335 -28.61 -1.69 1.92
C LYS A 335 -27.19 -2.28 1.84
N VAL A 336 -26.51 -2.46 2.97
CA VAL A 336 -25.13 -2.99 3.10
C VAL A 336 -25.07 -4.27 3.95
N VAL A 337 -26.21 -4.95 4.11
CA VAL A 337 -26.36 -6.14 4.93
C VAL A 337 -27.12 -7.21 4.15
N LEU A 338 -26.62 -8.43 4.19
CA LEU A 338 -27.31 -9.62 3.68
C LEU A 338 -28.01 -10.32 4.85
N ARG A 339 -29.28 -10.71 4.66
CA ARG A 339 -30.11 -11.28 5.73
C ARG A 339 -30.89 -12.50 5.25
N ALA A 340 -30.99 -13.52 6.08
CA ALA A 340 -31.85 -14.67 5.83
C ALA A 340 -32.43 -15.21 7.15
N PRO A 341 -33.66 -15.73 7.16
CA PRO A 341 -34.17 -16.56 8.25
C PRO A 341 -33.28 -17.79 8.49
N GLY A 342 -33.19 -18.26 9.74
CA GLY A 342 -32.38 -19.45 10.04
C GLY A 342 -32.91 -20.72 9.38
N ASP A 343 -34.23 -20.90 9.34
CA ASP A 343 -34.85 -22.10 8.77
C ASP A 343 -34.60 -22.23 7.26
N THR A 344 -34.63 -21.10 6.53
CA THR A 344 -34.31 -21.11 5.10
C THR A 344 -32.84 -21.40 4.84
N VAL A 345 -31.95 -20.87 5.70
CA VAL A 345 -30.52 -21.19 5.66
C VAL A 345 -30.26 -22.66 6.02
N LEU A 346 -31.03 -23.26 6.94
CA LEU A 346 -30.92 -24.68 7.28
C LEU A 346 -31.18 -25.57 6.06
N GLU A 347 -32.28 -25.33 5.35
CA GLU A 347 -32.62 -26.08 4.14
C GLU A 347 -31.57 -25.85 3.03
N TRP A 348 -31.12 -24.61 2.87
CA TRP A 348 -30.04 -24.29 1.94
C TRP A 348 -28.74 -25.05 2.27
N PHE A 349 -28.36 -25.17 3.55
CA PHE A 349 -27.17 -25.90 3.98
C PHE A 349 -27.22 -27.41 3.73
N LYS A 350 -28.40 -28.00 3.52
CA LYS A 350 -28.54 -29.41 3.14
C LYS A 350 -28.22 -29.66 1.66
N LYS A 351 -28.26 -28.63 0.80
CA LYS A 351 -27.99 -28.77 -0.63
C LYS A 351 -26.52 -29.21 -0.89
N PRO A 352 -26.27 -30.20 -1.77
CA PRO A 352 -24.91 -30.66 -2.09
C PRO A 352 -23.98 -29.56 -2.62
N ILE A 353 -24.50 -28.66 -3.46
CA ILE A 353 -23.74 -27.52 -4.01
C ILE A 353 -23.15 -26.62 -2.92
N VAL A 354 -23.89 -26.45 -1.81
CA VAL A 354 -23.47 -25.63 -0.67
C VAL A 354 -22.40 -26.35 0.14
N GLN A 355 -22.51 -27.67 0.28
CA GLN A 355 -21.45 -28.46 0.93
C GLN A 355 -20.14 -28.37 0.14
N GLN A 356 -20.19 -28.49 -1.19
CA GLN A 356 -19.00 -28.38 -2.05
C GLN A 356 -18.38 -26.98 -1.98
N PHE A 357 -19.19 -25.92 -2.10
CA PHE A 357 -18.77 -24.53 -1.96
C PHE A 357 -18.06 -24.27 -0.62
N LEU A 358 -18.65 -24.75 0.49
CA LEU A 358 -18.08 -24.58 1.82
C LEU A 358 -16.87 -25.48 2.10
N LEU A 359 -16.56 -26.44 1.21
CA LEU A 359 -15.41 -27.32 1.35
C LEU A 359 -14.24 -26.90 0.48
N ASN A 360 -14.42 -26.47 -0.78
CA ASN A 360 -13.26 -26.31 -1.67
C ASN A 360 -13.35 -25.30 -2.84
N GLU A 361 -14.42 -24.55 -3.06
CA GLU A 361 -14.53 -23.74 -4.30
C GLU A 361 -15.08 -22.33 -4.04
N ILE A 362 -14.19 -21.37 -3.86
CA ILE A 362 -14.51 -19.99 -4.26
C ILE A 362 -14.30 -19.95 -5.77
N PRO A 363 -15.30 -19.62 -6.60
CA PRO A 363 -15.16 -19.62 -8.05
C PRO A 363 -13.92 -18.86 -8.49
N PHE A 364 -12.98 -19.57 -9.12
CA PHE A 364 -11.79 -18.98 -9.71
C PHE A 364 -12.18 -18.18 -10.95
N LYS A 365 -11.66 -16.96 -11.07
CA LYS A 365 -11.88 -15.98 -12.16
C LYS A 365 -13.12 -15.09 -12.07
N ILE A 366 -13.29 -14.36 -10.97
CA ILE A 366 -13.91 -13.04 -11.08
C ILE A 366 -12.86 -12.04 -10.61
N ARG A 367 -12.50 -11.11 -11.50
CA ARG A 367 -11.54 -10.02 -11.23
C ARG A 367 -12.15 -9.08 -10.19
N TYR A 368 -12.10 -9.47 -8.92
CA TYR A 368 -12.57 -8.66 -7.79
C TYR A 368 -11.52 -7.65 -7.30
N PHE A 369 -10.34 -7.61 -7.92
CA PHE A 369 -9.19 -6.83 -7.46
C PHE A 369 -8.92 -5.55 -8.28
N ASP A 370 -9.79 -5.21 -9.23
CA ASP A 370 -9.69 -4.01 -10.08
C ASP A 370 -10.52 -2.81 -9.54
N ALA A 371 -10.91 -2.81 -8.25
CA ALA A 371 -11.69 -1.72 -7.63
C ALA A 371 -10.89 -0.94 -6.58
#